data_AF-A0A2N6LG21-F1
#
_entry.id   AF-A0A2N6LG21-F1
#
_cell.length_a   1.000
_cell.length_b   1.000
_cell.length_c   1.000
_cell.angle_alpha   90.00
_cell.angle_beta   90.00
_cell.angle_gamma   90.00
#
_symmetry.space_group_name_H-M   'P 1'
#
loop_
_entity.id
_entity.type
_entity.pdbx_description
1 polymer ?
#
loop_
_entity_poly.entity_id
_entity_poly.type
_entity_poly.pdbx_seq_one_letter_code
_entity_poly.pdbx_strand_id
1 'polypeptide(L)' 'MIAQGNLQVSTTRQTKAENKNKMEPTPEHLRALYRRCVAASNMMQPINIVRMDERTQRIFMLIADTIEVEIFPNG' A
#
# COMPACT_ATOMS: atom_id res chain seq x y z
N MET A 1 17.06 18.86 23.63
CA MET A 1 17.20 17.38 23.54
C MET A 1 16.05 16.87 22.68
N ILE A 2 16.33 16.41 21.47
CA ILE A 2 15.33 15.84 20.55
C ILE A 2 15.51 14.31 20.57
N ALA A 3 14.51 13.60 21.07
CA ALA A 3 14.49 12.14 21.07
C ALA A 3 14.31 11.66 19.63
N GLN A 4 15.33 11.02 19.06
CA GLN A 4 15.19 10.26 17.82
C GLN A 4 14.43 8.97 18.15
N GLY A 5 13.14 8.95 17.80
CA GLY A 5 12.33 7.74 17.89
C GLY A 5 12.80 6.73 16.84
N ASN A 6 13.51 5.70 17.27
CA ASN A 6 13.85 4.57 16.40
C ASN A 6 12.58 3.76 16.14
N LEU A 7 12.12 3.76 14.90
CA LEU A 7 11.02 2.89 14.46
C LEU A 7 11.53 1.44 14.42
N GLN A 8 11.23 0.65 15.44
CA GLN A 8 11.40 -0.80 15.38
C GLN A 8 10.26 -1.39 14.55
N VAL A 9 10.57 -1.82 13.32
CA VAL A 9 9.68 -2.68 12.55
C VAL A 9 9.88 -4.11 13.04
N SER A 10 8.99 -4.58 13.90
CA SER A 10 8.94 -5.97 14.33
C SER A 10 8.24 -6.82 13.26
N THR A 11 9.03 -7.35 12.31
CA THR A 11 8.52 -8.37 11.38
C THR A 11 8.39 -9.69 12.12
N THR A 12 7.18 -9.99 12.61
CA THR A 12 6.83 -11.33 13.09
C THR A 12 6.98 -12.31 11.92
N ARG A 13 7.97 -13.21 11.98
CA ARG A 13 8.11 -14.35 11.05
C ARG A 13 6.88 -15.24 11.21
N GLN A 14 5.91 -15.12 10.32
CA GLN A 14 4.81 -16.09 10.25
C GLN A 14 5.34 -17.40 9.63
N THR A 15 5.15 -18.49 10.36
CA THR A 15 5.52 -19.85 9.98
C THR A 15 4.67 -20.34 8.79
N LYS A 16 5.28 -21.19 7.98
CA LYS A 16 4.92 -21.61 6.60
C LYS A 16 3.59 -22.40 6.46
N ALA A 17 2.68 -22.39 7.44
CA ALA A 17 1.55 -23.32 7.48
C ALA A 17 0.13 -22.71 7.42
N GLU A 18 -0.05 -21.38 7.38
CA GLU A 18 -1.40 -20.76 7.40
C GLU A 18 -1.69 -19.78 6.25
N ASN A 19 -1.10 -19.97 5.06
CA ASN A 19 -1.23 -18.98 3.99
C ASN A 19 -1.92 -19.49 2.72
N LYS A 20 -2.98 -20.29 2.87
CA LYS A 20 -3.73 -20.79 1.70
C LYS A 20 -4.67 -19.75 1.06
N ASN A 21 -4.67 -18.50 1.53
CA ASN A 21 -5.51 -17.43 1.01
C ASN A 21 -4.93 -15.99 1.16
N LYS A 22 -3.61 -15.80 1.31
CA LYS A 22 -3.05 -14.43 1.21
C LYS A 22 -2.90 -14.06 -0.25
N MET A 23 -3.78 -13.17 -0.68
CA MET A 23 -3.69 -12.51 -1.96
C MET A 23 -2.56 -11.47 -1.90
N GLU A 24 -1.42 -11.80 -2.51
CA GLU A 24 -0.29 -10.88 -2.59
C GLU A 24 -0.45 -9.95 -3.81
N PRO A 25 -0.15 -8.64 -3.67
CA PRO A 25 -0.16 -7.72 -4.79
C PRO A 25 0.91 -8.12 -5.82
N THR A 26 0.60 -7.94 -7.10
CA THR A 26 1.54 -8.22 -8.19
C THR A 26 2.67 -7.19 -8.22
N PRO A 27 3.82 -7.48 -8.84
CA PRO A 27 4.87 -6.48 -9.06
C PRO A 27 4.36 -5.23 -9.79
N GLU A 28 3.41 -5.40 -10.72
CA GLU A 28 2.77 -4.32 -11.46
C GLU A 28 1.94 -3.43 -10.53
N HIS A 29 1.15 -4.03 -9.62
CA HIS A 29 0.45 -3.30 -8.56
C HIS A 29 1.41 -2.43 -7.75
N LEU A 30 2.53 -3.01 -7.29
CA LEU A 30 3.52 -2.30 -6.46
C LEU A 30 4.15 -1.13 -7.22
N ARG A 31 4.48 -1.34 -8.49
CA ARG A 31 5.07 -0.30 -9.34
C ARG A 31 4.11 0.86 -9.57
N ALA A 32 2.85 0.57 -9.89
CA ALA A 32 1.82 1.58 -10.09
C ALA A 32 1.53 2.32 -8.77
N LEU A 33 1.40 1.58 -7.67
CA LEU A 33 1.16 2.14 -6.33
C LEU A 33 2.27 3.12 -5.94
N TYR A 34 3.53 2.71 -6.09
CA TYR A 34 4.66 3.57 -5.77
C TYR A 34 4.66 4.89 -6.57
N ARG A 35 4.36 4.82 -7.87
CA ARG A 35 4.25 6.03 -8.71
C ARG A 35 3.15 6.98 -8.22
N ARG A 36 2.01 6.44 -7.77
CA ARG A 36 0.92 7.24 -7.21
C ARG A 36 1.32 7.86 -5.87
N CYS A 37 2.04 7.13 -5.01
CA CYS A 37 2.59 7.70 -3.78
C CYS A 37 3.55 8.87 -4.07
N VAL A 38 4.46 8.72 -5.03
CA VAL A 38 5.37 9.82 -5.43
C VAL A 38 4.58 11.03 -5.94
N ALA A 39 3.57 10.81 -6.78
CA ALA A 39 2.72 11.89 -7.28
C ALA A 39 1.96 12.61 -6.15
N ALA A 40 1.35 11.87 -5.23
CA ALA A 40 0.65 12.42 -4.07
C ALA A 40 1.59 13.25 -3.19
N SER A 41 2.78 12.72 -2.89
CA SER A 41 3.81 13.42 -2.11
C SER A 41 4.28 14.71 -2.80
N ASN A 42 4.47 14.71 -4.11
CA ASN A 42 4.84 15.91 -4.86
C ASN A 42 3.74 16.98 -4.85
N MET A 43 2.48 16.56 -4.76
CA MET A 43 1.32 17.46 -4.60
C MET A 43 1.08 17.86 -3.14
N MET A 44 1.92 17.40 -2.20
CA MET A 44 1.75 17.57 -0.75
C MET A 44 0.36 17.09 -0.25
N GLN A 45 -0.21 16.08 -0.92
CA GLN A 45 -1.49 15.50 -0.52
C GLN A 45 -1.26 14.27 0.36
N PRO A 46 -2.03 14.12 1.45
CA PRO A 46 -1.94 12.95 2.29
C PRO A 46 -2.50 11.72 1.57
N ILE A 47 -1.95 10.55 1.86
CA ILE A 47 -2.49 9.26 1.45
C ILE A 47 -3.23 8.71 2.66
N ASN A 48 -4.56 8.76 2.62
CA ASN A 48 -5.42 8.45 3.75
C ASN A 48 -5.64 6.95 3.92
N ILE A 49 -5.84 6.23 2.80
CA ILE A 49 -6.15 4.78 2.81
C ILE A 49 -5.43 4.11 1.63
N VAL A 50 -4.89 2.92 1.88
CA VAL A 50 -4.44 1.99 0.83
C VAL A 50 -4.93 0.59 1.21
N ARG A 51 -5.74 -0.05 0.37
CA ARG A 51 -6.26 -1.42 0.58
C ARG A 51 -6.20 -2.26 -0.68
N MET A 52 -5.95 -3.56 -0.54
CA MET A 52 -6.16 -4.57 -1.58
C MET A 52 -7.56 -5.16 -1.42
N ASP A 53 -8.36 -5.18 -2.48
CA ASP A 53 -9.67 -5.83 -2.49
C ASP A 53 -9.53 -7.27 -3.00
N GLU A 54 -9.91 -8.22 -2.16
CA GLU A 54 -9.79 -9.64 -2.46
C GLU A 54 -10.72 -10.12 -3.56
N ARG A 55 -11.87 -9.47 -3.73
CA ARG A 55 -12.87 -9.91 -4.71
C ARG A 55 -12.50 -9.45 -6.12
N THR A 56 -11.84 -8.29 -6.23
CA THR A 56 -11.51 -7.66 -7.52
C THR A 56 -10.03 -7.68 -7.86
N GLN A 57 -9.14 -8.06 -6.93
CA GLN A 57 -7.68 -8.02 -7.10
C GLN A 57 -7.18 -6.59 -7.43
N ARG A 58 -7.80 -5.57 -6.85
CA ARG A 58 -7.45 -4.17 -7.10
C ARG A 58 -6.88 -3.53 -5.84
N ILE A 59 -5.93 -2.63 -6.03
CA ILE A 59 -5.53 -1.72 -4.95
C ILE A 59 -6.36 -0.44 -5.07
N PHE A 60 -7.01 -0.08 -3.97
CA PHE A 60 -7.71 1.18 -3.82
C PHE A 60 -6.86 2.11 -2.95
N MET A 61 -6.68 3.33 -3.43
CA MET A 61 -5.97 4.39 -2.72
C MET A 61 -6.86 5.63 -2.64
N LEU A 62 -6.98 6.20 -1.45
CA LEU A 62 -7.61 7.50 -1.23
C LEU A 62 -6.53 8.54 -0.94
N ILE A 63 -6.40 9.51 -1.83
CA ILE A 63 -5.49 10.66 -1.71
C ILE A 63 -6.33 11.89 -1.37
N ALA A 64 -5.95 12.60 -0.30
CA ALA A 64 -6.76 13.64 0.31
C ALA A 64 -8.20 13.14 0.53
N ASP A 65 -9.19 14.02 0.34
CA ASP A 65 -10.59 13.67 0.62
C ASP A 65 -11.38 13.33 -0.65
N THR A 66 -10.78 13.45 -1.84
CA THR A 66 -11.53 13.45 -3.11
C THR A 66 -10.94 12.59 -4.22
N ILE A 67 -9.67 12.16 -4.12
CA ILE A 67 -9.00 11.45 -5.21
C ILE A 67 -8.96 9.97 -4.87
N GLU A 68 -9.85 9.20 -5.49
CA GLU A 68 -9.83 7.74 -5.45
C GLU A 68 -9.05 7.20 -6.65
N VAL A 69 -8.07 6.34 -6.37
CA VAL A 69 -7.26 5.68 -7.38
C VAL A 69 -7.47 4.18 -7.28
N GLU A 70 -7.89 3.58 -8.39
CA GLU A 70 -7.92 2.14 -8.57
C GLU A 70 -6.71 1.67 -9.38
N ILE A 71 -6.02 0.66 -8.88
CA ILE A 71 -4.87 0.03 -9.53
C ILE A 71 -5.25 -1.40 -9.87
N PHE A 72 -5.15 -1.72 -11.16
CA PHE A 72 -5.51 -3.02 -11.69
C PHE A 72 -4.33 -4.01 -11.56
N PRO A 73 -4.57 -5.34 -11.60
CA PRO A 73 -3.50 -6.36 -11.56
C PRO A 73 -2.33 -6.16 -12.53
N ASN A 74 -2.58 -5.48 -13.65
CA ASN A 74 -1.62 -5.19 -14.69
C ASN A 74 -0.96 -3.80 -14.58
N GLY A 75 -1.26 -3.03 -13.53
CA GLY A 75 -0.72 -1.69 -13.29
C GLY A 75 -1.69 -0.58 -13.65
#